data_AF-A0A1I4H7N2-F1
#
_entry.id   AF-A0A1I4H7N2-F1
#
_cell.length_a   1.000
_cell.length_b   1.000
_cell.length_c   1.000
_cell.angle_alpha   90.00
_cell.angle_beta   90.00
_cell.angle_gamma   90.00
#
_symmetry.space_group_name_H-M   'P 1'
#
loop_
_entity.id
_entity.type
_entity.pdbx_description
1 polymer ?
#
loop_
_entity_poly.entity_id
_entity_poly.type
_entity_poly.pdbx_seq_one_letter_code
_entity_poly.pdbx_strand_id
1 'polypeptide(L)'
;MRFRLNGVDHDLEVDGVRNALRGGAPDGIQDHWVEVDGIRWPPKHALSVAAGIDRGDFTSRMALRQFQRLGFPTSQWSGGPGRSRPTSSPHERSPTGLSKRTTPTRLHVDAADSAAAFAMLVGFLSSGLTECISQAEAALDGADGVEAAAIVERFGMTEELLASALLVRQQAGRLNDVVHATTIVQLLPTLLEPGECVRVRPSLGAGNDSSRPFDLETDRRIAEFKLSFWKGADAMRMRGVFADLVHLAMDDSGRRAQLFVVGARPIHFLRTGSSSAEWALGRSSPRLRARFAEHFGDPSIAVRDFSNGPASHVELIDLTRLVPVLADDVHD
;
A
#
# COMPACT_ATOMS: atom_id res chain seq x y z
N MET A 1 -9.61 17.67 -23.45
CA MET A 1 -10.57 17.54 -22.33
C MET A 1 -9.85 17.95 -21.07
N ARG A 2 -10.38 18.97 -20.38
CA ARG A 2 -9.84 19.41 -19.09
C ARG A 2 -10.34 18.53 -17.96
N PHE A 3 -9.44 18.15 -17.06
CA PHE A 3 -9.79 17.53 -15.79
C PHE A 3 -8.81 18.02 -14.72
N ARG A 4 -9.31 18.13 -13.50
CA ARG A 4 -8.50 18.52 -12.35
C ARG A 4 -8.00 17.29 -11.62
N LEU A 5 -6.71 17.25 -11.31
CA LEU A 5 -6.10 16.22 -10.47
C LEU A 5 -5.18 16.91 -9.46
N ASN A 6 -5.35 16.62 -8.17
CA ASN A 6 -4.57 17.23 -7.08
C ASN A 6 -4.52 18.77 -7.15
N GLY A 7 -5.63 19.42 -7.53
CA GLY A 7 -5.73 20.87 -7.65
C GLY A 7 -5.14 21.46 -8.95
N VAL A 8 -4.49 20.64 -9.79
CA VAL A 8 -3.89 21.07 -11.06
C VAL A 8 -4.82 20.74 -12.22
N ASP A 9 -5.03 21.70 -13.12
CA ASP A 9 -5.78 21.49 -14.35
C ASP A 9 -4.88 20.80 -15.38
N HIS A 10 -5.32 19.64 -15.85
CA HIS A 10 -4.68 18.87 -16.91
C HIS A 10 -5.55 18.87 -18.17
N ASP A 11 -4.90 18.92 -19.32
CA ASP A 11 -5.55 18.77 -20.62
C ASP A 11 -5.15 17.43 -21.25
N LEU A 12 -6.15 16.63 -21.60
CA LEU A 12 -5.97 15.35 -22.27
C LEU A 12 -6.82 15.30 -23.53
N GLU A 13 -6.17 15.09 -24.67
CA GLU A 13 -6.82 15.00 -25.98
C GLU A 13 -6.63 13.61 -26.58
N VAL A 14 -7.60 13.18 -27.38
CA VAL A 14 -7.60 11.83 -28.01
C VAL A 14 -6.33 11.61 -28.83
N ASP A 15 -5.94 12.59 -29.66
CA ASP A 15 -4.74 12.49 -30.49
C ASP A 15 -3.45 12.60 -29.65
N GLY A 16 -3.48 13.36 -28.56
CA GLY A 16 -2.39 13.41 -27.58
C GLY A 16 -2.14 12.04 -26.93
N VAL A 17 -3.20 11.35 -26.51
CA VAL A 17 -3.13 9.99 -25.95
C VAL A 17 -2.55 9.00 -26.97
N ARG A 18 -3.07 9.00 -28.20
CA ARG A 18 -2.58 8.11 -29.26
C ARG A 18 -1.11 8.35 -29.58
N ASN A 19 -0.71 9.61 -29.74
CA ASN A 19 0.67 9.97 -30.04
C ASN A 19 1.63 9.60 -28.92
N ALA A 20 1.25 9.83 -27.65
CA ALA A 20 2.09 9.50 -26.50
C ALA A 20 2.29 8.00 -26.30
N LEU A 21 1.30 7.17 -26.67
CA LEU A 21 1.35 5.71 -26.53
C LEU A 21 1.86 4.99 -27.78
N ARG A 22 2.06 5.71 -28.89
CA ARG A 22 2.55 5.13 -30.15
C ARG A 22 3.96 4.58 -29.98
N GLY A 23 4.12 3.27 -30.22
CA GLY A 23 5.42 2.59 -30.17
C GLY A 23 5.91 2.22 -28.76
N GLY A 24 5.11 2.47 -27.72
CA GLY A 24 5.41 2.03 -26.36
C GLY A 24 4.95 0.60 -26.06
N ALA A 25 5.62 -0.06 -25.11
CA ALA A 25 5.23 -1.38 -24.63
C ALA A 25 4.42 -1.26 -23.33
N PRO A 26 3.17 -1.77 -23.27
CA PRO A 26 2.39 -1.77 -22.05
C PRO A 26 3.02 -2.69 -20.99
N ASP A 27 2.89 -2.30 -19.72
CA ASP A 27 3.23 -3.20 -18.62
C ASP A 27 2.21 -4.34 -18.52
N GLY A 28 2.56 -5.42 -17.79
CA GLY A 28 1.68 -6.55 -17.56
C GLY A 28 0.31 -6.13 -17.02
N ILE A 29 -0.76 -6.49 -17.73
CA ILE A 29 -2.15 -6.20 -17.36
C ILE A 29 -2.60 -7.23 -16.33
N GLN A 30 -3.08 -6.76 -15.17
CA GLN A 30 -3.65 -7.63 -14.14
C GLN A 30 -5.17 -7.78 -14.34
N ASP A 31 -5.96 -6.74 -14.02
CA ASP A 31 -7.43 -6.83 -14.03
C ASP A 31 -8.14 -5.79 -14.91
N HIS A 32 -7.51 -4.64 -15.20
CA HIS A 32 -8.13 -3.51 -15.89
C HIS A 32 -7.27 -3.01 -17.06
N TRP A 33 -7.93 -2.56 -18.13
CA TRP A 33 -7.26 -2.10 -19.35
C TRP A 33 -8.00 -0.95 -20.05
N VAL A 34 -7.25 -0.17 -20.82
CA VAL A 34 -7.74 0.74 -21.88
C VAL A 34 -7.13 0.30 -23.20
N GLU A 35 -7.90 0.30 -24.28
CA GLU A 35 -7.41 -0.01 -25.63
C GLU A 35 -7.14 1.28 -26.39
N VAL A 36 -5.91 1.42 -26.88
CA VAL A 36 -5.47 2.55 -27.71
C VAL A 36 -4.80 1.97 -28.95
N ASP A 37 -5.37 2.28 -30.12
CA ASP A 37 -4.90 1.82 -31.43
C ASP A 37 -4.68 0.29 -31.50
N GLY A 38 -5.60 -0.48 -30.89
CA GLY A 38 -5.57 -1.95 -30.88
C GLY A 38 -4.66 -2.57 -29.81
N ILE A 39 -3.97 -1.76 -29.01
CA ILE A 39 -3.09 -2.23 -27.91
C ILE A 39 -3.77 -1.97 -26.58
N ARG A 40 -3.81 -2.98 -25.70
CA ARG A 40 -4.32 -2.84 -24.33
C ARG A 40 -3.22 -2.37 -23.39
N TRP A 41 -3.56 -1.37 -22.59
CA TRP A 41 -2.67 -0.76 -21.61
C TRP A 41 -3.26 -0.83 -20.21
N PRO A 42 -2.44 -1.02 -19.16
CA PRO A 42 -2.86 -0.72 -17.80
C PRO A 42 -3.29 0.75 -17.70
N PRO A 43 -4.49 1.08 -17.19
CA PRO A 43 -5.03 2.43 -17.25
C PRO A 43 -4.13 3.46 -16.57
N LYS A 44 -3.49 3.08 -15.47
CA LYS A 44 -2.53 3.95 -14.77
C LYS A 44 -1.29 4.26 -15.59
N HIS A 45 -0.79 3.27 -16.30
CA HIS A 45 0.34 3.44 -17.20
C HIS A 45 -0.05 4.36 -18.35
N ALA A 46 -1.16 4.05 -19.05
CA ALA A 46 -1.61 4.84 -20.19
C ALA A 46 -1.79 6.32 -19.84
N LEU A 47 -2.46 6.62 -18.72
CA LEU A 47 -2.72 8.01 -18.33
C LEU A 47 -1.43 8.72 -17.89
N SER A 48 -0.53 8.01 -17.22
CA SER A 48 0.76 8.57 -16.81
C SER A 48 1.59 8.99 -18.01
N VAL A 49 1.65 8.17 -19.05
CA VAL A 49 2.38 8.48 -20.29
C VAL A 49 1.68 9.58 -21.08
N ALA A 50 0.35 9.51 -21.21
CA ALA A 50 -0.41 10.46 -22.01
C ALA A 50 -0.52 11.87 -21.39
N ALA A 51 -0.57 11.95 -20.05
CA ALA A 51 -0.74 13.22 -19.34
C ALA A 51 0.54 13.70 -18.62
N GLY A 52 1.61 12.90 -18.62
CA GLY A 52 2.85 13.22 -17.90
C GLY A 52 2.71 13.21 -16.37
N ILE A 53 1.70 12.52 -15.84
CA ILE A 53 1.35 12.50 -14.40
C ILE A 53 1.98 11.26 -13.75
N ASP A 54 2.49 11.37 -12.53
CA ASP A 54 3.03 10.21 -11.81
C ASP A 54 1.91 9.20 -11.51
N ARG A 55 2.20 7.90 -11.70
CA ARG A 55 1.22 6.84 -11.41
C ARG A 55 0.79 6.82 -9.95
N GLY A 56 1.57 7.36 -9.02
CA GLY A 56 1.22 7.51 -7.61
C GLY A 56 0.09 8.52 -7.34
N ASP A 57 -0.15 9.45 -8.27
CA ASP A 57 -1.04 10.60 -8.07
C ASP A 57 -2.52 10.29 -8.36
N PHE A 58 -2.82 9.11 -8.89
CA PHE A 58 -4.20 8.74 -9.25
C PHE A 58 -4.46 7.24 -9.18
N THR A 59 -5.75 6.87 -9.11
CA THR A 59 -6.18 5.46 -9.07
C THR A 59 -6.49 4.92 -10.46
N SER A 60 -6.47 3.59 -10.61
CA SER A 60 -6.85 2.93 -11.89
C SER A 60 -8.27 3.29 -12.31
N ARG A 61 -9.19 3.48 -11.35
CA ARG A 61 -10.59 3.88 -11.60
C ARG A 61 -10.69 5.30 -12.15
N MET A 62 -9.89 6.23 -11.63
CA MET A 62 -9.83 7.60 -12.16
C MET A 62 -9.29 7.61 -13.58
N ALA A 63 -8.22 6.84 -13.84
CA ALA A 63 -7.67 6.72 -15.18
C ALA A 63 -8.68 6.16 -16.19
N LEU A 64 -9.36 5.06 -15.85
CA LEU A 64 -10.42 4.48 -16.67
C LEU A 64 -11.54 5.49 -16.97
N ARG A 65 -11.99 6.25 -15.96
CA ARG A 65 -13.03 7.26 -16.14
C ARG A 65 -12.60 8.34 -17.14
N GLN A 66 -11.35 8.80 -17.11
CA GLN A 66 -10.90 9.80 -18.09
C GLN A 66 -10.83 9.22 -19.51
N PHE A 67 -10.37 7.97 -19.67
CA PHE A 67 -10.36 7.32 -20.98
C PHE A 67 -11.75 7.06 -21.53
N GLN A 68 -12.71 6.67 -20.68
CA GLN A 68 -14.11 6.52 -21.06
C GLN A 68 -14.72 7.83 -21.54
N ARG A 69 -14.43 8.95 -20.85
CA ARG A 69 -14.89 10.29 -21.26
C ARG A 69 -14.28 10.75 -22.59
N LEU A 70 -13.08 10.27 -22.91
CA LEU A 70 -12.42 10.50 -24.20
C LEU A 70 -12.86 9.51 -25.29
N GLY A 71 -13.75 8.56 -24.98
CA GLY A 71 -14.29 7.60 -25.94
C GLY A 71 -13.40 6.39 -26.23
N PHE A 72 -12.35 6.14 -25.43
CA PHE A 72 -11.53 4.95 -25.59
C PHE A 72 -12.23 3.69 -25.04
N PRO A 73 -12.11 2.53 -25.72
CA PRO A 73 -12.57 1.26 -25.19
C PRO A 73 -11.82 0.90 -23.90
N THR A 74 -12.54 0.44 -22.88
CA THR A 74 -11.96 0.07 -21.58
C THR A 74 -12.54 -1.23 -21.05
N SER A 75 -11.83 -1.90 -20.15
CA SER A 75 -12.37 -3.01 -19.36
C SER A 75 -13.59 -2.56 -18.57
N GLN A 76 -14.70 -3.30 -18.65
CA GLN A 76 -15.89 -3.00 -17.84
C GLN A 76 -15.61 -3.25 -16.37
N TRP A 77 -15.92 -2.26 -15.52
CA TRP A 77 -15.98 -2.44 -14.07
C TRP A 77 -17.32 -3.08 -13.73
N SER A 78 -17.33 -4.38 -13.42
CA SER A 78 -18.56 -5.12 -13.08
C SER A 78 -19.06 -4.75 -11.69
N GLY A 79 -19.91 -3.72 -11.64
CA GLY A 79 -20.86 -3.40 -10.59
C GLY A 79 -22.20 -3.02 -11.25
N GLY A 80 -22.76 -3.95 -12.02
CA GLY A 80 -23.99 -3.83 -12.83
C GLY A 80 -24.08 -5.03 -13.80
N PRO A 81 -25.28 -5.57 -14.13
CA PRO A 81 -25.43 -6.99 -14.43
C PRO A 81 -25.05 -7.39 -15.87
N GLY A 82 -24.21 -8.41 -15.97
CA GLY A 82 -24.25 -9.45 -16.99
C GLY A 82 -23.63 -9.16 -18.36
N ARG A 83 -22.44 -9.74 -18.63
CA ARG A 83 -22.26 -10.93 -19.49
C ARG A 83 -20.78 -11.20 -19.82
N SER A 84 -20.33 -12.39 -19.39
CA SER A 84 -19.49 -13.37 -20.11
C SER A 84 -18.03 -13.05 -20.55
N ARG A 85 -17.10 -13.83 -19.98
CA ARG A 85 -15.78 -14.30 -20.51
C ARG A 85 -15.97 -15.17 -21.79
N PRO A 86 -14.94 -15.62 -22.55
CA PRO A 86 -13.51 -15.89 -22.21
C PRO A 86 -12.51 -15.35 -23.31
N THR A 87 -11.17 -15.48 -23.34
CA THR A 87 -10.24 -16.62 -23.24
C THR A 87 -8.74 -16.19 -23.10
N SER A 88 -7.94 -17.11 -22.55
CA SER A 88 -6.48 -17.29 -22.29
C SER A 88 -5.49 -17.15 -23.48
N SER A 89 -4.29 -16.51 -23.35
CA SER A 89 -2.90 -17.04 -23.12
C SER A 89 -2.02 -17.05 -24.42
N PRO A 90 -0.67 -17.31 -24.44
CA PRO A 90 0.51 -17.02 -23.57
C PRO A 90 1.82 -16.58 -24.35
N HIS A 91 2.97 -16.41 -23.64
CA HIS A 91 4.39 -16.31 -24.10
C HIS A 91 4.86 -14.96 -24.75
N GLU A 92 6.10 -14.43 -24.65
CA GLU A 92 7.42 -14.84 -24.12
C GLU A 92 8.42 -13.65 -24.10
N ARG A 93 9.46 -13.76 -23.24
CA ARG A 93 10.86 -13.25 -23.33
C ARG A 93 11.16 -11.73 -23.32
N SER A 94 11.93 -11.32 -22.31
CA SER A 94 12.88 -10.19 -22.34
C SER A 94 14.03 -10.45 -23.33
N PRO A 95 14.73 -9.40 -23.83
CA PRO A 95 15.96 -9.00 -23.14
C PRO A 95 16.31 -7.49 -23.16
N THR A 96 17.03 -7.09 -22.11
CA THR A 96 18.08 -6.05 -21.98
C THR A 96 18.17 -4.87 -22.97
N GLY A 97 18.19 -3.65 -22.41
CA GLY A 97 18.73 -2.47 -23.08
C GLY A 97 18.78 -1.26 -22.14
N LEU A 98 19.99 -0.84 -21.77
CA LEU A 98 20.24 0.37 -20.99
C LEU A 98 19.62 1.60 -21.67
N SER A 99 18.87 2.42 -20.91
CA SER A 99 18.73 3.83 -21.27
C SER A 99 18.70 4.71 -20.02
N LYS A 100 19.42 5.81 -20.15
CA LYS A 100 19.83 6.77 -19.12
C LYS A 100 18.61 7.31 -18.36
N ARG A 101 18.59 7.10 -17.04
CA ARG A 101 17.70 7.81 -16.12
C ARG A 101 18.19 9.24 -15.99
N THR A 102 17.54 10.16 -16.69
CA THR A 102 17.46 11.56 -16.27
C THR A 102 16.65 11.63 -14.99
N THR A 103 17.22 12.26 -13.99
CA THR A 103 16.63 12.52 -12.67
C THR A 103 15.29 13.26 -12.84
N PRO A 104 14.16 12.77 -12.31
CA PRO A 104 12.93 13.54 -12.34
C PRO A 104 13.01 14.65 -11.29
N THR A 105 12.85 15.90 -11.76
CA THR A 105 12.59 17.09 -10.95
C THR A 105 11.35 16.83 -10.08
N ARG A 106 11.49 16.88 -8.76
CA ARG A 106 10.36 16.73 -7.82
C ARG A 106 9.39 17.89 -8.00
N LEU A 107 8.14 17.59 -8.32
CA LEU A 107 7.03 18.54 -8.24
C LEU A 107 6.83 18.93 -6.77
N HIS A 108 6.96 20.23 -6.48
CA HIS A 108 6.62 20.81 -5.18
C HIS A 108 5.10 20.97 -5.12
N VAL A 109 4.44 20.20 -4.24
CA VAL A 109 3.14 20.61 -3.68
C VAL A 109 3.43 21.78 -2.75
N ASP A 110 2.69 22.88 -2.86
CA ASP A 110 2.87 24.00 -1.93
C ASP A 110 2.53 23.54 -0.51
N ALA A 111 3.42 23.83 0.43
CA ALA A 111 3.23 23.48 1.83
C ALA A 111 2.00 24.18 2.41
N ALA A 112 1.66 25.37 1.89
CA ALA A 112 0.47 26.12 2.30
C ALA A 112 -0.83 25.37 1.96
N ASP A 113 -0.93 24.81 0.74
CA ASP A 113 -2.11 24.06 0.28
C ASP A 113 -2.28 22.76 1.07
N SER A 114 -1.17 22.10 1.41
CA SER A 114 -1.21 20.88 2.24
C SER A 114 -1.67 21.17 3.66
N ALA A 115 -1.24 22.29 4.26
CA ALA A 115 -1.64 22.68 5.60
C ALA A 115 -3.15 23.03 5.66
N ALA A 116 -3.65 23.75 4.66
CA ALA A 116 -5.08 24.08 4.56
C ALA A 116 -5.94 22.82 4.39
N ALA A 117 -5.55 21.90 3.50
CA ALA A 117 -6.24 20.63 3.30
C ALA A 117 -6.26 19.77 4.56
N PHE A 118 -5.15 19.72 5.29
CA PHE A 118 -5.07 18.99 6.56
C PHE A 118 -5.98 19.61 7.63
N ALA A 119 -5.95 20.94 7.78
CA ALA A 119 -6.80 21.64 8.73
C ALA A 119 -8.30 21.45 8.43
N MET A 120 -8.70 21.51 7.16
CA MET A 120 -10.08 21.26 6.72
C MET A 120 -10.53 19.85 7.09
N LEU A 121 -9.69 18.84 6.78
CA LEU A 121 -10.01 17.45 7.08
C LEU A 121 -10.09 17.19 8.58
N VAL A 122 -9.12 17.68 9.36
CA VAL A 122 -9.12 17.55 10.83
C VAL A 122 -10.36 18.22 11.43
N GLY A 123 -10.75 19.40 10.96
CA GLY A 123 -11.97 20.08 11.38
C GLY A 123 -13.22 19.22 11.13
N PHE A 124 -13.33 18.61 9.95
CA PHE A 124 -14.44 17.72 9.62
C PHE A 124 -14.45 16.41 10.42
N LEU A 125 -13.30 15.82 10.70
CA LEU A 125 -13.20 14.60 11.50
C LEU A 125 -13.54 14.86 12.97
N SER A 126 -13.20 16.05 13.48
CA SER A 126 -13.40 16.44 14.88
C SER A 126 -14.85 16.80 15.21
N SER A 127 -15.70 17.04 14.21
CA SER A 127 -17.10 17.45 14.41
C SER A 127 -18.09 16.29 14.59
N GLY A 128 -17.61 15.06 14.80
CA GLY A 128 -18.46 13.88 14.98
C GLY A 128 -18.82 13.19 13.65
N LEU A 129 -17.80 12.63 12.99
CA LEU A 129 -17.92 11.99 11.68
C LEU A 129 -19.08 11.01 11.56
N THR A 130 -19.22 10.09 12.53
CA THR A 130 -20.23 9.02 12.48
C THR A 130 -21.64 9.59 12.49
N GLU A 131 -21.89 10.62 13.29
CA GLU A 131 -23.20 11.27 13.37
C GLU A 131 -23.49 12.07 12.10
N CYS A 132 -22.51 12.82 11.58
CA CYS A 132 -22.62 13.55 10.33
C CYS A 132 -22.97 12.62 9.15
N ILE A 133 -22.27 11.48 9.02
CA ILE A 133 -22.56 10.49 7.98
C ILE A 133 -23.97 9.92 8.13
N SER A 134 -24.37 9.53 9.34
CA SER A 134 -25.70 8.95 9.57
C SER A 134 -26.83 9.93 9.25
N GLN A 135 -26.68 11.21 9.59
CA GLN A 135 -27.66 12.25 9.26
C GLN A 135 -27.70 12.55 7.75
N ALA A 136 -26.56 12.50 7.07
CA ALA A 136 -26.49 12.65 5.61
C ALA A 136 -27.15 11.46 4.89
N GLU A 137 -26.92 10.23 5.34
CA GLU A 137 -27.58 9.02 4.84
C GLU A 137 -29.10 9.14 4.95
N ALA A 138 -29.62 9.53 6.12
CA ALA A 138 -31.04 9.73 6.34
C ALA A 138 -31.64 10.84 5.47
N ALA A 139 -30.89 11.93 5.24
CA ALA A 139 -31.35 13.03 4.40
C ALA A 139 -31.36 12.70 2.90
N LEU A 140 -30.47 11.81 2.45
CA LEU A 140 -30.39 11.37 1.05
C LEU A 140 -31.49 10.35 0.68
N ASP A 141 -32.14 9.73 1.67
CA ASP A 141 -33.20 8.76 1.41
C ASP A 141 -34.40 9.43 0.71
N GLY A 142 -34.70 8.99 -0.52
CA GLY A 142 -35.76 9.55 -1.35
C GLY A 142 -35.43 10.89 -2.02
N ALA A 143 -34.23 11.44 -1.84
CA ALA A 143 -33.85 12.75 -2.38
C ALA A 143 -33.66 12.73 -3.92
N ASP A 144 -34.13 13.78 -4.59
CA ASP A 144 -33.84 14.03 -6.00
C ASP A 144 -32.49 14.73 -6.22
N GLY A 145 -32.13 15.02 -7.47
CA GLY A 145 -30.83 15.63 -7.80
C GLY A 145 -30.63 17.06 -7.25
N VAL A 146 -31.70 17.83 -7.07
CA VAL A 146 -31.65 19.18 -6.51
C VAL A 146 -31.51 19.10 -4.98
N GLU A 147 -32.28 18.21 -4.36
CA GLU A 147 -32.21 17.94 -2.92
C GLU A 147 -30.84 17.39 -2.53
N ALA A 148 -30.27 16.47 -3.31
CA ALA A 148 -28.92 15.94 -3.10
C ALA A 148 -27.85 17.04 -3.15
N ALA A 149 -27.96 18.02 -4.05
CA ALA A 149 -27.03 19.14 -4.11
C ALA A 149 -27.11 20.02 -2.85
N ALA A 150 -28.31 20.27 -2.34
CA ALA A 150 -28.51 21.01 -1.10
C ALA A 150 -27.99 20.25 0.13
N ILE A 151 -28.12 18.93 0.14
CA ILE A 151 -27.58 18.04 1.18
C ILE A 151 -26.05 18.07 1.20
N VAL A 152 -25.40 18.02 0.03
CA VAL A 152 -23.94 18.14 -0.09
C VAL A 152 -23.42 19.41 0.59
N GLU A 153 -24.05 20.56 0.32
CA GLU A 153 -23.69 21.84 0.95
C GLU A 153 -23.97 21.83 2.46
N ARG A 154 -25.14 21.34 2.87
CA ARG A 154 -25.56 21.29 4.29
C ARG A 154 -24.59 20.47 5.16
N PHE A 155 -24.10 19.34 4.65
CA PHE A 155 -23.17 18.47 5.39
C PHE A 155 -21.70 18.75 5.06
N GLY A 156 -21.39 19.76 4.24
CA GLY A 156 -20.02 20.11 3.87
C GLY A 156 -19.30 19.01 3.09
N MET A 157 -20.02 18.11 2.41
CA MET A 157 -19.46 16.99 1.62
C MET A 157 -19.01 17.44 0.23
N THR A 158 -18.26 18.55 0.18
CA THR A 158 -17.91 19.27 -1.04
C THR A 158 -16.80 18.57 -1.83
N GLU A 159 -16.63 18.97 -3.10
CA GLU A 159 -15.50 18.53 -3.92
C GLU A 159 -14.15 18.90 -3.28
N GLU A 160 -14.08 20.05 -2.59
CA GLU A 160 -12.88 20.52 -1.90
C GLU A 160 -12.54 19.64 -0.69
N LEU A 161 -13.53 19.21 0.11
CA LEU A 161 -13.32 18.25 1.19
C LEU A 161 -12.83 16.91 0.64
N LEU A 162 -13.42 16.42 -0.46
CA LEU A 162 -12.99 15.19 -1.12
C LEU A 162 -11.54 15.29 -1.63
N ALA A 163 -11.19 16.40 -2.28
CA ALA A 163 -9.83 16.65 -2.76
C ALA A 163 -8.83 16.69 -1.59
N SER A 164 -9.18 17.37 -0.50
CA SER A 164 -8.38 17.44 0.73
C SER A 164 -8.19 16.07 1.36
N ALA A 165 -9.27 15.27 1.47
CA ALA A 165 -9.20 13.91 2.00
C ALA A 165 -8.30 13.00 1.15
N LEU A 166 -8.37 13.10 -0.18
CA LEU A 166 -7.52 12.34 -1.09
C LEU A 166 -6.05 12.75 -1.00
N LEU A 167 -5.77 14.06 -0.93
CA LEU A 167 -4.43 14.61 -0.75
C LEU A 167 -3.80 14.15 0.56
N VAL A 168 -4.54 14.29 1.67
CA VAL A 168 -4.07 13.82 2.99
C VAL A 168 -3.89 12.31 2.99
N ARG A 169 -4.78 11.53 2.35
CA ARG A 169 -4.59 10.08 2.24
C ARG A 169 -3.31 9.70 1.49
N GLN A 170 -2.98 10.43 0.42
CA GLN A 170 -1.74 10.23 -0.33
C GLN A 170 -0.51 10.57 0.54
N GLN A 171 -0.56 11.68 1.28
CA GLN A 171 0.51 12.10 2.19
C GLN A 171 0.64 11.15 3.39
N ALA A 172 -0.47 10.67 3.96
CA ALA A 172 -0.49 9.73 5.08
C ALA A 172 0.17 8.38 4.73
N GLY A 173 0.02 7.92 3.48
CA GLY A 173 0.77 6.76 3.00
C GLY A 173 2.29 6.97 3.10
N ARG A 174 2.76 8.17 2.74
CA ARG A 174 4.18 8.54 2.85
C ARG A 174 4.62 8.80 4.29
N LEU A 175 3.71 9.23 5.17
CA LEU A 175 3.99 9.33 6.62
C LEU A 175 4.32 7.95 7.20
N ASN A 176 3.64 6.89 6.77
CA ASN A 176 3.98 5.53 7.19
C ASN A 176 5.42 5.15 6.81
N ASP A 177 5.87 5.50 5.60
CA ASP A 177 7.25 5.27 5.16
C ASP A 177 8.26 6.08 6.00
N VAL A 178 7.92 7.33 6.35
CA VAL A 178 8.74 8.17 7.23
C VAL A 178 8.84 7.59 8.63
N VAL A 179 7.71 7.21 9.25
CA VAL A 179 7.68 6.57 10.58
C VAL A 179 8.53 5.30 10.58
N HIS A 180 8.42 4.47 9.53
CA HIS A 180 9.22 3.28 9.36
C HIS A 180 10.72 3.59 9.24
N ALA A 181 11.10 4.47 8.33
CA ALA A 181 12.48 4.87 8.12
C ALA A 181 13.11 5.46 9.39
N THR A 182 12.42 6.40 10.03
CA THR A 182 12.90 7.09 11.22
C THR A 182 13.02 6.14 12.40
N THR A 183 12.08 5.21 12.59
CA THR A 183 12.16 4.21 13.66
C THR A 183 13.40 3.34 13.50
N ILE A 184 13.65 2.79 12.31
CA ILE A 184 14.83 1.96 12.06
C ILE A 184 16.11 2.77 12.29
N VAL A 185 16.23 3.95 11.67
CA VAL A 185 17.44 4.79 11.77
C VAL A 185 17.72 5.21 13.21
N GLN A 186 16.69 5.55 13.99
CA GLN A 186 16.85 5.92 15.40
C GLN A 186 17.23 4.74 16.29
N LEU A 187 16.84 3.51 15.92
CA LEU A 187 17.19 2.31 16.67
C LEU A 187 18.62 1.83 16.41
N LEU A 188 19.14 2.00 15.18
CA LEU A 188 20.44 1.47 14.79
C LEU A 188 21.60 1.77 15.78
N PRO A 189 21.77 2.99 16.32
CA PRO A 189 22.87 3.29 17.25
C PRO A 189 22.85 2.45 18.53
N THR A 190 21.67 2.03 18.98
CA THR A 190 21.49 1.19 20.18
C THR A 190 21.41 -0.29 19.85
N LEU A 191 20.96 -0.61 18.64
CA LEU A 191 20.81 -1.99 18.17
C LEU A 191 22.14 -2.62 17.75
N LEU A 192 23.01 -1.86 17.08
CA LEU A 192 24.28 -2.34 16.56
C LEU A 192 25.29 -2.54 17.68
N GLU A 193 25.82 -3.76 17.78
CA GLU A 193 26.92 -4.07 18.69
C GLU A 193 28.24 -3.44 18.21
N PRO A 194 29.24 -3.25 19.09
CA PRO A 194 30.57 -2.85 18.68
C PRO A 194 31.13 -3.74 17.56
N GLY A 195 31.45 -3.11 16.42
CA GLY A 195 31.98 -3.78 15.23
C GLY A 195 30.94 -4.54 14.40
N GLU A 196 29.66 -4.39 14.66
CA GLU A 196 28.59 -4.86 13.78
C GLU A 196 28.38 -3.87 12.63
N CYS A 197 28.27 -4.38 11.40
CA CYS A 197 28.19 -3.56 10.19
C CYS A 197 26.94 -3.90 9.39
N VAL A 198 26.20 -2.87 8.97
CA VAL A 198 25.10 -3.00 8.00
C VAL A 198 25.67 -3.48 6.66
N ARG A 199 25.20 -4.62 6.14
CA ARG A 199 25.74 -5.27 4.94
C ARG A 199 24.87 -5.07 3.71
N VAL A 200 23.56 -5.04 3.91
CA VAL A 200 22.60 -4.70 2.86
C VAL A 200 22.02 -3.35 3.19
N ARG A 201 21.89 -2.49 2.17
CA ARG A 201 21.25 -1.19 2.31
C ARG A 201 19.85 -1.40 2.94
N PRO A 202 19.52 -0.79 4.09
CA PRO A 202 18.26 -1.03 4.77
C PRO A 202 17.05 -0.64 3.91
N SER A 203 15.95 -1.38 4.07
CA SER A 203 14.69 -1.10 3.39
C SER A 203 13.89 -0.04 4.16
N LEU A 204 14.27 1.23 4.02
CA LEU A 204 13.65 2.34 4.76
C LEU A 204 12.34 2.86 4.10
N GLY A 205 11.50 2.00 3.53
CA GLY A 205 10.21 2.39 2.96
C GLY A 205 10.24 3.10 1.59
N ALA A 206 11.41 3.35 0.98
CA ALA A 206 11.52 4.03 -0.33
C ALA A 206 11.14 3.16 -1.56
N GLY A 207 10.26 2.18 -1.39
CA GLY A 207 9.81 1.25 -2.42
C GLY A 207 10.30 -0.20 -2.24
N ASN A 208 9.52 -1.13 -2.79
CA ASN A 208 9.72 -2.56 -2.65
C ASN A 208 10.78 -3.04 -3.66
N ASP A 209 12.01 -3.24 -3.21
CA ASP A 209 13.09 -3.83 -3.99
C ASP A 209 13.17 -5.30 -3.63
N SER A 210 12.78 -6.17 -4.56
CA SER A 210 12.73 -7.61 -4.34
C SER A 210 14.10 -8.25 -4.07
N SER A 211 15.20 -7.51 -4.24
CA SER A 211 16.54 -7.94 -3.84
C SER A 211 16.84 -7.75 -2.35
N ARG A 212 15.94 -7.10 -1.60
CA ARG A 212 16.05 -6.86 -0.15
C ARG A 212 15.01 -7.71 0.59
N PRO A 213 15.39 -8.92 1.06
CA PRO A 213 14.44 -9.81 1.71
C PRO A 213 14.03 -9.34 3.12
N PHE A 214 14.82 -8.49 3.76
CA PHE A 214 14.58 -8.00 5.12
C PHE A 214 14.73 -6.47 5.23
N ASP A 215 14.11 -5.87 6.24
CA ASP A 215 14.20 -4.44 6.52
C ASP A 215 15.63 -4.03 6.95
N LEU A 216 16.30 -4.88 7.74
CA LEU A 216 17.67 -4.69 8.17
C LEU A 216 18.48 -5.99 8.03
N GLU A 217 19.65 -5.89 7.42
CA GLU A 217 20.64 -6.97 7.39
C GLU A 217 22.03 -6.45 7.75
N THR A 218 22.65 -7.09 8.74
CA THR A 218 24.03 -6.85 9.16
C THR A 218 24.85 -8.12 8.96
N ASP A 219 26.13 -8.07 9.34
CA ASP A 219 26.95 -9.29 9.45
C ASP A 219 26.58 -10.19 10.63
N ARG A 220 25.69 -9.75 11.53
CA ARG A 220 25.31 -10.51 12.74
C ARG A 220 23.81 -10.78 12.85
N ARG A 221 22.95 -10.02 12.16
CA ARG A 221 21.49 -10.15 12.29
C ARG A 221 20.73 -9.88 10.99
N ILE A 222 19.50 -10.38 10.97
CA ILE A 222 18.42 -10.00 10.06
C ILE A 222 17.22 -9.55 10.88
N ALA A 223 16.50 -8.54 10.41
CA ALA A 223 15.33 -8.06 11.13
C ALA A 223 14.21 -7.51 10.24
N GLU A 224 12.99 -7.65 10.75
CA GLU A 224 11.74 -7.10 10.20
C GLU A 224 11.09 -6.16 11.22
N PHE A 225 10.53 -5.03 10.77
CA PHE A 225 9.92 -4.01 11.62
C PHE A 225 8.44 -3.79 11.25
N LYS A 226 7.52 -4.19 12.13
CA LYS A 226 6.09 -3.92 12.00
C LYS A 226 5.60 -2.88 12.99
N LEU A 227 5.44 -1.66 12.47
CA LEU A 227 5.03 -0.47 13.22
C LEU A 227 3.51 -0.26 13.26
N SER A 228 2.73 -1.28 12.89
CA SER A 228 1.27 -1.19 12.92
C SER A 228 0.75 -1.32 14.35
N PHE A 229 0.03 -0.31 14.83
CA PHE A 229 -0.75 -0.39 16.07
C PHE A 229 -1.98 -1.28 15.88
N TRP A 230 -2.23 -2.18 16.83
CA TRP A 230 -3.38 -3.08 16.81
C TRP A 230 -4.43 -2.56 17.77
N LYS A 231 -5.61 -2.17 17.26
CA LYS A 231 -6.74 -1.66 18.06
C LYS A 231 -7.89 -2.67 18.21
N GLY A 232 -7.78 -3.89 17.66
CA GLY A 232 -8.80 -4.93 17.86
C GLY A 232 -8.65 -6.16 16.96
N ALA A 233 -9.74 -6.55 16.29
CA ALA A 233 -9.74 -7.69 15.35
C ALA A 233 -8.95 -7.34 14.07
N ASP A 234 -7.64 -7.56 14.14
CA ASP A 234 -6.67 -7.10 13.15
C ASP A 234 -6.19 -8.21 12.21
N ALA A 235 -7.14 -8.92 11.56
CA ALA A 235 -6.83 -10.13 10.78
C ALA A 235 -5.77 -9.92 9.69
N MET A 236 -5.77 -8.79 8.99
CA MET A 236 -4.72 -8.50 7.99
C MET A 236 -3.36 -8.23 8.62
N ARG A 237 -3.31 -7.60 9.79
CA ARG A 237 -2.05 -7.35 10.51
C ARG A 237 -1.50 -8.65 11.12
N MET A 238 -2.38 -9.52 11.63
CA MET A 238 -2.05 -10.88 12.08
C MET A 238 -1.42 -11.71 10.94
N ARG A 239 -2.00 -11.64 9.75
CA ARG A 239 -1.48 -12.33 8.56
C ARG A 239 -0.12 -11.77 8.14
N GLY A 240 0.02 -10.45 8.14
CA GLY A 240 1.28 -9.76 7.85
C GLY A 240 2.38 -10.23 8.79
N VAL A 241 2.21 -10.01 10.10
CA VAL A 241 3.26 -10.33 11.10
C VAL A 241 3.68 -11.80 11.09
N PHE A 242 2.74 -12.72 10.81
CA PHE A 242 3.07 -14.13 10.66
C PHE A 242 3.89 -14.41 9.40
N ALA A 243 3.58 -13.75 8.28
CA ALA A 243 4.36 -13.89 7.05
C ALA A 243 5.81 -13.43 7.25
N ASP A 244 6.04 -12.33 7.98
CA ASP A 244 7.41 -11.85 8.27
C ASP A 244 8.15 -12.80 9.22
N LEU A 245 7.46 -13.35 10.24
CA LEU A 245 8.02 -14.39 11.10
C LEU A 245 8.48 -15.60 10.27
N VAL A 246 7.65 -16.04 9.33
CA VAL A 246 7.99 -17.15 8.42
C VAL A 246 9.21 -16.81 7.57
N HIS A 247 9.28 -15.58 7.03
CA HIS A 247 10.44 -15.14 6.25
C HIS A 247 11.74 -15.17 7.07
N LEU A 248 11.70 -14.68 8.30
CA LEU A 248 12.82 -14.72 9.23
C LEU A 248 13.21 -16.16 9.59
N ALA A 249 12.24 -17.02 9.86
CA ALA A 249 12.46 -18.41 10.25
C ALA A 249 13.05 -19.28 9.12
N MET A 250 12.95 -18.84 7.86
CA MET A 250 13.54 -19.51 6.70
C MET A 250 15.00 -19.16 6.45
N ASP A 251 15.56 -18.16 7.16
CA ASP A 251 16.97 -17.81 7.00
C ASP A 251 17.86 -18.86 7.67
N ASP A 252 18.82 -19.37 6.90
CA ASP A 252 19.78 -20.40 7.29
C ASP A 252 21.20 -19.86 7.43
N SER A 253 21.36 -18.53 7.40
CA SER A 253 22.68 -17.88 7.39
C SER A 253 23.41 -17.95 8.73
N GLY A 254 22.71 -18.33 9.81
CA GLY A 254 23.21 -18.32 11.19
C GLY A 254 23.21 -16.92 11.84
N ARG A 255 22.73 -15.88 11.14
CA ARG A 255 22.50 -14.56 11.70
C ARG A 255 21.36 -14.61 12.73
N ARG A 256 21.39 -13.71 13.73
CA ARG A 256 20.27 -13.55 14.66
C ARG A 256 19.05 -13.02 13.92
N ALA A 257 17.94 -13.75 13.99
CA ALA A 257 16.67 -13.32 13.40
C ALA A 257 15.81 -12.58 14.42
N GLN A 258 15.36 -11.36 14.09
CA GLN A 258 14.61 -10.52 15.03
C GLN A 258 13.36 -9.92 14.37
N LEU A 259 12.21 -10.05 15.02
CA LEU A 259 10.95 -9.44 14.61
C LEU A 259 10.56 -8.36 15.62
N PHE A 260 10.65 -7.10 15.17
CA PHE A 260 10.28 -5.93 15.94
C PHE A 260 8.83 -5.56 15.68
N VAL A 261 8.03 -5.46 16.74
CA VAL A 261 6.60 -5.17 16.67
C VAL A 261 6.24 -4.08 17.69
N VAL A 262 5.15 -3.34 17.44
CA VAL A 262 4.66 -2.32 18.38
C VAL A 262 3.60 -2.91 19.31
N GLY A 263 3.91 -2.95 20.60
CA GLY A 263 3.02 -3.41 21.67
C GLY A 263 2.98 -4.93 21.86
N ALA A 264 2.27 -5.35 22.91
CA ALA A 264 2.25 -6.75 23.32
C ALA A 264 1.32 -7.65 22.47
N ARG A 265 0.33 -7.08 21.77
CA ARG A 265 -0.71 -7.84 21.04
C ARG A 265 -0.14 -8.74 19.92
N PRO A 266 0.79 -8.28 19.06
CA PRO A 266 1.36 -9.14 18.03
C PRO A 266 2.15 -10.31 18.61
N ILE A 267 2.95 -10.07 19.67
CA ILE A 267 3.70 -11.12 20.37
C ILE A 267 2.74 -12.14 20.99
N HIS A 268 1.69 -11.67 21.67
CA HIS A 268 0.67 -12.54 22.25
C HIS A 268 -0.01 -13.41 21.19
N PHE A 269 -0.38 -12.84 20.04
CA PHE A 269 -0.92 -13.58 18.90
C PHE A 269 0.04 -14.67 18.41
N LEU A 270 1.32 -14.34 18.19
CA LEU A 270 2.32 -15.32 17.73
C LEU A 270 2.54 -16.43 18.76
N ARG A 271 2.55 -16.12 20.06
CA ARG A 271 2.83 -17.09 21.12
C ARG A 271 1.66 -17.97 21.51
N THR A 272 0.42 -17.52 21.31
CA THR A 272 -0.77 -18.20 21.85
C THR A 272 -1.85 -18.51 20.81
N GLY A 273 -1.76 -17.92 19.61
CA GLY A 273 -2.76 -18.03 18.55
C GLY A 273 -2.97 -19.45 18.05
N SER A 274 -4.23 -19.88 17.97
CA SER A 274 -4.64 -21.21 17.51
C SER A 274 -4.98 -21.27 16.02
N SER A 275 -4.99 -20.13 15.31
CA SER A 275 -5.18 -20.12 13.85
C SER A 275 -4.07 -20.93 13.16
N SER A 276 -4.38 -21.58 12.04
CA SER A 276 -3.38 -22.33 11.27
C SER A 276 -2.44 -21.40 10.49
N ALA A 277 -1.25 -21.90 10.15
CA ALA A 277 -0.34 -21.26 9.22
C ALA A 277 -0.98 -21.07 7.84
N GLU A 278 -1.82 -22.01 7.39
CA GLU A 278 -2.62 -21.90 6.17
C GLU A 278 -3.55 -20.67 6.22
N TRP A 279 -4.29 -20.50 7.33
CA TRP A 279 -5.11 -19.31 7.50
C TRP A 279 -4.24 -18.07 7.49
N ALA A 280 -3.14 -18.03 8.24
CA ALA A 280 -2.30 -16.84 8.36
C ALA A 280 -1.66 -16.44 7.01
N LEU A 281 -1.21 -17.42 6.22
CA LEU A 281 -0.58 -17.19 4.91
C LEU A 281 -1.58 -17.10 3.76
N GLY A 282 -2.89 -17.25 3.99
CA GLY A 282 -3.91 -17.30 2.93
C GLY A 282 -4.01 -16.04 2.05
N ARG A 283 -3.46 -14.90 2.49
CA ARG A 283 -3.35 -13.66 1.69
C ARG A 283 -1.93 -13.36 1.19
N SER A 284 -0.98 -14.21 1.54
CA SER A 284 0.41 -14.10 1.10
C SER A 284 0.59 -14.63 -0.32
N SER A 285 1.73 -14.29 -0.92
CA SER A 285 2.04 -14.74 -2.28
C SER A 285 2.03 -16.29 -2.38
N PRO A 286 1.63 -16.86 -3.54
CA PRO A 286 1.72 -18.30 -3.76
C PRO A 286 3.13 -18.86 -3.51
N ARG A 287 4.16 -18.07 -3.83
CA ARG A 287 5.57 -18.41 -3.60
C ARG A 287 5.89 -18.59 -2.12
N LEU A 288 5.43 -17.69 -1.24
CA LEU A 288 5.67 -17.83 0.20
C LEU A 288 4.97 -19.08 0.76
N ARG A 289 3.73 -19.34 0.35
CA ARG A 289 2.99 -20.55 0.77
C ARG A 289 3.70 -21.83 0.33
N ALA A 290 4.20 -21.88 -0.91
CA ALA A 290 4.96 -23.01 -1.40
C ALA A 290 6.27 -23.22 -0.61
N ARG A 291 7.03 -22.15 -0.36
CA ARG A 291 8.25 -22.22 0.46
C ARG A 291 7.98 -22.66 1.89
N PHE A 292 6.87 -22.22 2.48
CA PHE A 292 6.48 -22.67 3.82
C PHE A 292 6.29 -24.19 3.84
N ALA A 293 5.52 -24.71 2.89
CA ALA A 293 5.26 -26.15 2.82
C ALA A 293 6.54 -26.96 2.56
N GLU A 294 7.43 -26.45 1.72
CA GLU A 294 8.72 -27.07 1.43
C GLU A 294 9.65 -27.12 2.65
N HIS A 295 9.73 -26.02 3.41
CA HIS A 295 10.71 -25.87 4.49
C HIS A 295 10.20 -26.39 5.85
N PHE A 296 8.90 -26.24 6.12
CA PHE A 296 8.30 -26.54 7.42
C PHE A 296 7.23 -27.64 7.39
N GLY A 297 6.79 -28.06 6.20
CA GLY A 297 5.80 -29.13 6.05
C GLY A 297 4.35 -28.65 6.17
N ASP A 298 3.58 -29.30 7.03
CA ASP A 298 2.11 -29.16 7.07
C ASP A 298 1.65 -27.74 7.46
N PRO A 299 0.93 -27.02 6.56
CA PRO A 299 0.40 -25.69 6.86
C PRO A 299 -0.79 -25.70 7.84
N SER A 300 -1.27 -26.87 8.27
CA SER A 300 -2.29 -26.98 9.32
C SER A 300 -1.77 -26.62 10.72
N ILE A 301 -0.45 -26.60 10.91
CA ILE A 301 0.20 -26.23 12.19
C ILE A 301 -0.34 -24.90 12.73
N ALA A 302 -0.65 -24.87 14.03
CA ALA A 302 -1.11 -23.63 14.66
C ALA A 302 0.02 -22.60 14.72
N VAL A 303 -0.33 -21.32 14.60
CA VAL A 303 0.61 -20.19 14.68
C VAL A 303 1.48 -20.28 15.94
N ARG A 304 0.90 -20.61 17.10
CA ARG A 304 1.65 -20.80 18.35
C ARG A 304 2.65 -21.95 18.29
N ASP A 305 2.28 -23.05 17.66
CA ASP A 305 3.12 -24.25 17.61
C ASP A 305 4.29 -24.02 16.64
N PHE A 306 4.04 -23.33 15.53
CA PHE A 306 5.07 -22.85 14.63
C PHE A 306 6.04 -21.87 15.32
N SER A 307 5.48 -20.86 16.01
CA SER A 307 6.27 -19.80 16.65
C SER A 307 7.11 -20.30 17.84
N ASN A 308 6.61 -21.29 18.57
CA ASN A 308 7.31 -21.88 19.72
C ASN A 308 8.18 -23.09 19.34
N GLY A 309 8.06 -23.61 18.12
CA GLY A 309 8.86 -24.73 17.61
C GLY A 309 9.78 -24.28 16.47
N PRO A 310 9.43 -24.50 15.19
CA PRO A 310 10.27 -24.15 14.04
C PRO A 310 10.86 -22.73 14.06
N ALA A 311 10.07 -21.72 14.44
CA ALA A 311 10.49 -20.33 14.48
C ALA A 311 10.95 -19.85 15.86
N SER A 312 11.20 -20.76 16.81
CA SER A 312 11.60 -20.44 18.20
C SER A 312 12.90 -19.65 18.32
N HIS A 313 13.77 -19.74 17.32
CA HIS A 313 15.03 -19.01 17.23
C HIS A 313 14.85 -17.53 16.83
N VAL A 314 13.66 -17.12 16.38
CA VAL A 314 13.37 -15.72 16.04
C VAL A 314 13.00 -14.95 17.31
N GLU A 315 13.77 -13.89 17.60
CA GLU A 315 13.52 -13.03 18.76
C GLU A 315 12.35 -12.09 18.48
N LEU A 316 11.32 -12.12 19.33
CA LEU A 316 10.16 -11.23 19.24
C LEU A 316 10.36 -10.05 20.19
N ILE A 317 10.46 -8.83 19.65
CA ILE A 317 10.85 -7.64 20.42
C ILE A 317 9.75 -6.57 20.34
N ASP A 318 9.29 -6.12 21.51
CA ASP A 318 8.35 -5.01 21.62
C ASP A 318 9.08 -3.67 21.55
N LEU A 319 8.86 -2.95 20.46
CA LEU A 319 9.48 -1.66 20.16
C LEU A 319 9.12 -0.56 21.16
N THR A 320 7.98 -0.66 21.85
CA THR A 320 7.59 0.34 22.87
C THR A 320 8.59 0.40 24.03
N ARG A 321 9.36 -0.68 24.24
CA ARG A 321 10.42 -0.76 25.26
C ARG A 321 11.72 -0.08 24.82
N LEU A 322 11.90 0.13 23.53
CA LEU A 322 13.13 0.69 22.93
C LEU A 322 12.92 2.12 22.41
N VAL A 323 11.70 2.44 21.99
CA VAL A 323 11.32 3.75 21.45
C VAL A 323 10.11 4.26 22.24
N PRO A 324 10.33 5.02 23.34
CA PRO A 324 9.25 5.42 24.25
C PRO A 324 8.10 6.19 23.59
N VAL A 325 8.35 6.99 22.54
CA VAL A 325 7.28 7.72 21.83
C VAL A 325 6.23 6.80 21.19
N LEU A 326 6.59 5.54 20.91
CA LEU A 326 5.65 4.56 20.39
C LEU A 326 4.73 3.99 21.48
N ALA A 327 5.05 4.20 22.77
CA ALA A 327 4.21 3.72 23.87
C ALA A 327 2.96 4.61 24.07
N ASP A 328 3.09 5.91 23.82
CA ASP A 328 2.02 6.89 24.01
C ASP A 328 0.81 6.62 23.10
N ASP A 329 1.06 6.14 21.87
CA ASP A 329 0.04 5.81 20.87
C ASP A 329 -0.67 4.45 21.10
N VAL A 330 -0.22 3.64 22.06
CA VAL A 330 -0.83 2.32 22.36
C VAL A 330 -2.02 2.44 23.31
N HIS A 331 -2.20 3.59 23.98
CA HIS A 331 -3.18 3.78 25.04
C HIS A 331 -4.53 4.39 24.63
N ASP A 332 -4.74 4.66 23.33
CA ASP A 332 -6.04 5.06 22.74
C ASP A 332 -6.71 3.93 21.94
#